data_AF-A0AA42TCS8-F1
#
_entry.id   AF-A0AA42TCS8-F1
#
_cell.length_a   1.000
_cell.length_b   1.000
_cell.length_c   1.000
_cell.angle_alpha   90.00
_cell.angle_beta   90.00
_cell.angle_gamma   90.00
#
_symmetry.space_group_name_H-M   'P 1'
#
loop_
_entity.id
_entity.type
_entity.pdbx_description
1 polymer ?
#
loop_
_entity_poly.entity_id
_entity_poly.type
_entity_poly.pdbx_seq_one_letter_code
_entity_poly.pdbx_strand_id
1 'polypeptide(L)'
;MTDTPRFTVIDGTATDETPRIKAEKLKKARPDAAYLLNCHRCGSSSVVEVKTGMIVKNGKASGGTKQHLCASCFMKGERVVLA
;
A
#
# COMPACT_ATOMS: atom_id res chain seq x y z
N MET A 1 44.09 -5.96 -16.94
CA MET A 1 43.32 -4.82 -17.50
C MET A 1 41.86 -5.11 -17.25
N THR A 2 41.25 -4.43 -16.28
CA THR A 2 39.83 -4.54 -15.96
C THR A 2 39.05 -3.68 -16.94
N ASP A 3 38.39 -4.33 -17.90
CA ASP A 3 37.53 -3.67 -18.87
C ASP A 3 36.28 -3.15 -18.14
N THR A 4 36.13 -1.83 -18.05
CA THR A 4 34.98 -1.22 -17.39
C THR A 4 33.77 -1.35 -18.31
N PRO A 5 32.66 -2.00 -17.88
CA PRO A 5 31.49 -2.12 -18.73
C PRO A 5 30.96 -0.73 -19.06
N ARG A 6 30.90 -0.43 -20.36
CA ARG A 6 30.49 0.87 -20.88
C ARG A 6 28.96 0.94 -20.88
N PHE A 7 28.38 1.36 -19.77
CA PHE A 7 26.95 1.65 -19.71
C PHE A 7 26.64 2.86 -20.59
N THR A 8 25.68 2.73 -21.49
CA THR A 8 25.14 3.83 -22.29
C THR A 8 23.77 4.20 -21.75
N VAL A 9 23.58 5.46 -21.38
CA VAL A 9 22.29 5.99 -20.98
C VAL A 9 21.41 6.06 -22.23
N ILE A 10 20.28 5.37 -22.19
CA ILE A 10 19.24 5.48 -23.22
C ILE A 10 18.27 6.53 -22.71
N ASP A 11 18.17 7.66 -23.41
CA ASP A 11 17.18 8.69 -23.11
C ASP A 11 15.79 8.12 -23.40
N GLY A 12 15.10 7.70 -22.35
CA GLY A 12 13.69 7.33 -22.45
C GLY A 12 12.88 8.57 -22.82
N THR A 13 12.14 8.53 -23.93
CA THR A 13 11.09 9.51 -24.21
C THR A 13 10.17 9.53 -23.00
N ALA A 14 10.07 10.67 -22.32
CA ALA A 14 9.17 10.84 -21.18
C ALA A 14 7.76 10.48 -21.63
N THR A 15 7.32 9.27 -21.29
CA THR A 15 5.95 8.84 -21.53
C THR A 15 5.06 9.83 -20.80
N ASP A 16 4.07 10.40 -21.49
CA ASP A 16 3.03 11.23 -20.90
C ASP A 16 2.66 10.68 -19.54
N GLU A 17 2.68 11.52 -18.50
CA GLU A 17 2.47 11.06 -17.13
C GLU A 17 1.15 10.31 -17.04
N THR A 18 1.24 8.98 -17.00
CA THR A 18 0.04 8.17 -16.81
C THR A 18 -0.63 8.62 -15.51
N PRO A 19 -1.97 8.55 -15.40
CA PRO A 19 -2.68 8.95 -14.18
C PRO A 19 -2.10 8.30 -12.92
N ARG A 20 -1.56 7.07 -13.06
CA ARG A 20 -0.84 6.35 -12.02
C ARG A 20 0.45 7.04 -11.57
N ILE A 21 1.34 7.40 -12.51
CA ILE A 21 2.63 8.05 -12.19
C ILE A 21 2.38 9.40 -11.52
N LYS A 22 1.41 10.17 -12.01
CA LYS A 22 0.99 11.45 -11.41
C LYS A 22 0.48 11.27 -9.98
N ALA A 23 -0.37 10.27 -9.74
CA ALA A 23 -0.87 9.95 -8.41
C ALA A 23 0.25 9.52 -7.44
N GLU A 24 1.22 8.73 -7.90
CA GLU A 24 2.38 8.35 -7.08
C GLU A 24 3.28 9.54 -6.74
N LYS A 25 3.56 10.43 -7.70
CA LYS A 25 4.31 11.67 -7.45
C LYS A 25 3.60 12.57 -6.44
N LEU A 26 2.29 12.78 -6.62
CA LEU A 26 1.47 13.56 -5.68
C LEU A 26 1.47 12.96 -4.28
N LYS A 27 1.38 11.63 -4.18
CA LYS A 27 1.47 10.92 -2.89
C LYS A 27 2.83 11.13 -2.22
N LYS A 28 3.92 11.05 -2.96
CA LYS A 28 5.29 11.26 -2.45
C LYS A 28 5.60 12.71 -2.10
N ALA A 29 4.97 13.66 -2.78
CA ALA A 29 5.16 15.10 -2.53
C ALA A 29 4.49 15.59 -1.25
N ARG A 30 3.64 14.77 -0.60
CA ARG A 30 3.02 15.14 0.66
C ARG A 30 4.04 15.10 1.81
N PRO A 31 4.03 16.07 2.74
CA PRO A 31 4.97 16.12 3.85
C PRO A 31 4.81 14.93 4.82
N ASP A 32 3.60 14.37 4.91
CA ASP A 32 3.25 13.21 5.72
C ASP A 32 3.42 11.86 5.01
N ALA A 33 3.93 11.86 3.76
CA ALA A 33 4.06 10.65 2.95
C ALA A 33 4.89 9.55 3.63
N ALA A 34 5.88 9.94 4.43
CA ALA A 34 6.72 9.03 5.23
C ALA A 34 5.94 8.29 6.33
N TYR A 35 4.83 8.86 6.80
CA TYR A 35 3.99 8.32 7.87
C TYR A 35 2.73 7.60 7.35
N LEU A 36 2.57 7.49 6.03
CA LEU A 36 1.44 6.75 5.45
C LEU A 36 1.61 5.25 5.68
N LEU A 37 0.60 4.64 6.30
CA LEU A 37 0.52 3.19 6.43
C LEU A 37 0.30 2.55 5.05
N ASN A 38 1.36 1.98 4.51
CA ASN A 38 1.36 1.34 3.19
C ASN A 38 1.37 -0.17 3.32
N CYS A 39 0.67 -0.83 2.41
CA CYS A 39 0.72 -2.29 2.32
C CYS A 39 2.10 -2.77 1.86
N HIS A 40 2.74 -3.61 2.66
CA HIS A 40 4.03 -4.22 2.34
C HIS A 40 3.95 -5.19 1.14
N ARG A 41 2.75 -5.65 0.77
CA ARG A 41 2.52 -6.54 -0.38
C ARG A 41 2.22 -5.80 -1.68
N CYS A 42 1.27 -4.86 -1.66
CA CYS A 42 0.77 -4.22 -2.88
C CYS A 42 1.04 -2.70 -2.98
N GLY A 43 1.63 -2.09 -1.95
CA GLY A 43 1.96 -0.65 -1.93
C GLY A 43 0.76 0.30 -1.76
N SER A 44 -0.47 -0.20 -1.68
CA SER A 44 -1.65 0.65 -1.46
C SER A 44 -1.61 1.31 -0.09
N SER A 45 -2.07 2.55 0.01
CA SER A 45 -2.31 3.27 1.28
C SER A 45 -3.78 3.20 1.75
N SER A 46 -4.60 2.35 1.13
CA SER A 46 -5.99 2.13 1.52
C SER A 46 -6.07 1.09 2.63
N VAL A 47 -6.62 1.47 3.78
CA VAL A 47 -6.66 0.63 4.99
C VAL A 47 -8.11 0.45 5.46
N VAL A 48 -8.47 -0.76 5.89
CA VAL A 48 -9.73 -1.06 6.60
C VAL A 48 -9.39 -1.40 8.05
N GLU A 49 -10.06 -0.77 9.01
CA GLU A 49 -10.02 -1.21 10.41
C GLU A 49 -11.08 -2.29 10.63
N VAL A 50 -10.65 -3.46 11.11
CA VAL A 50 -11.54 -4.57 11.45
C VAL A 50 -11.40 -4.92 12.92
N LYS A 51 -12.47 -5.49 13.49
CA LYS A 51 -12.41 -6.17 14.79
C LYS A 51 -12.44 -7.68 14.56
N THR A 52 -11.34 -8.35 14.85
CA THR A 52 -11.23 -9.81 14.72
C THR A 52 -11.64 -10.48 16.02
N GLY A 53 -12.40 -11.58 15.95
CA GLY A 53 -12.81 -12.37 17.12
C GLY A 53 -13.91 -11.72 17.96
N MET A 54 -14.84 -11.00 17.33
CA MET A 54 -16.01 -10.46 18.03
C MET A 54 -16.91 -11.60 18.53
N ILE A 55 -17.46 -11.44 19.73
CA ILE A 55 -18.42 -12.36 20.33
C ILE A 55 -19.80 -11.73 20.20
N VAL A 56 -20.77 -12.50 19.72
CA VAL A 56 -22.18 -12.07 19.71
C VAL A 56 -22.88 -12.71 20.91
N LYS A 57 -23.32 -11.89 21.87
CA LYS A 57 -24.08 -12.33 23.05
C LYS A 57 -25.35 -11.48 23.19
N ASN A 58 -26.49 -12.13 23.38
CA ASN A 58 -27.81 -11.47 23.46
C ASN A 58 -28.09 -10.56 22.24
N GLY A 59 -27.69 -11.00 21.05
CA GLY A 59 -27.84 -10.23 19.80
C GLY A 59 -26.93 -9.01 19.67
N LYS A 60 -26.04 -8.75 20.63
CA LYS A 60 -25.08 -7.64 20.60
C LYS A 60 -23.67 -8.15 20.34
N ALA A 61 -22.99 -7.57 19.36
CA ALA A 61 -21.59 -7.86 19.09
C ALA A 61 -20.70 -7.08 20.08
N SER A 62 -19.80 -7.76 20.78
CA SER A 62 -18.89 -7.19 21.75
C SER A 62 -17.49 -7.82 21.69
N GLY A 63 -16.51 -7.14 22.29
CA GLY A 63 -15.11 -7.59 22.29
C GLY A 63 -14.43 -7.48 20.92
N GLY A 64 -13.49 -8.40 20.69
CA GLY A 64 -12.62 -8.46 19.52
C GLY A 64 -11.40 -7.54 19.60
N THR A 65 -10.41 -7.82 18.76
CA THR A 65 -9.16 -7.05 18.66
C THR A 65 -9.16 -6.24 17.38
N LYS A 66 -8.89 -4.94 17.49
CA LYS A 66 -8.73 -4.05 16.34
C LYS A 66 -7.49 -4.45 15.55
N GLN A 67 -7.62 -4.51 14.23
CA GLN A 67 -6.52 -4.77 13.30
C GLN A 67 -6.68 -3.89 12.07
N HIS A 68 -5.56 -3.50 11.47
CA HIS A 68 -5.53 -2.78 10.21
C HIS A 68 -5.23 -3.74 9.06
N LEU A 69 -6.15 -3.81 8.10
CA LEU A 69 -6.00 -4.63 6.90
C LEU A 69 -5.79 -3.76 5.66
N CYS A 70 -5.04 -4.27 4.69
CA CYS A 70 -4.98 -3.66 3.37
C CYS A 70 -6.32 -3.81 2.64
N ALA A 71 -6.97 -2.69 2.31
CA ALA A 71 -8.27 -2.72 1.61
C ALA A 71 -8.17 -3.34 0.21
N SER A 72 -7.09 -3.02 -0.52
CA SER A 72 -6.90 -3.49 -1.90
C SER A 72 -6.63 -4.99 -1.98
N CYS A 73 -5.87 -5.55 -1.05
CA CYS A 73 -5.68 -7.01 -0.93
C CYS A 73 -6.97 -7.68 -0.46
N PHE A 74 -7.69 -7.07 0.49
CA PHE A 74 -8.96 -7.61 0.99
C PHE A 74 -10.02 -7.75 -0.11
N MET A 75 -10.14 -6.76 -1.00
CA MET A 75 -11.05 -6.83 -2.16
C MET A 75 -10.70 -7.97 -3.15
N LYS A 76 -9.48 -8.50 -3.09
CA LYS A 76 -9.04 -9.66 -3.90
C LYS A 76 -9.17 -10.99 -3.14
N GLY A 77 -9.77 -10.98 -1.95
CA GLY A 77 -9.89 -12.15 -1.08
C GLY A 77 -8.64 -12.45 -0.25
N GLU A 78 -7.64 -11.56 -0.24
CA GLU A 78 -6.41 -11.74 0.52
C GLU A 78 -6.47 -11.00 1.86
N ARG A 79 -6.08 -11.67 2.95
CA ARG A 79 -5.96 -11.03 4.27
C ARG A 79 -4.52 -10.61 4.53
N VAL A 80 -4.23 -9.32 4.40
CA VAL A 80 -2.91 -8.73 4.69
C VAL A 80 -3.04 -7.73 5.85
N VAL A 81 -2.39 -8.02 6.97
CA VAL A 81 -2.35 -7.19 8.18
C VAL A 81 -1.21 -6.17 8.07
N LEU A 82 -1.45 -4.91 8.41
CA LEU A 82 -0.52 -3.80 8.21
C LEU A 82 0.17 -3.29 9.48
N ALA A 83 -0.32 -3.69 10.65
CA ALA A 83 0.27 -3.52 11.97
C ALA A 83 -0.34 -4.54 12.93
#